data_AF-A0A511FS06-F1
#
_entry.id   AF-A0A511FS06-F1
#
_cell.length_a   1.000
_cell.length_b   1.000
_cell.length_c   1.000
_cell.angle_alpha   90.00
_cell.angle_beta   90.00
_cell.angle_gamma   90.00
#
_symmetry.space_group_name_H-M   'P 1'
#
loop_
_entity.id
_entity.type
_entity.pdbx_description
1 polymer ?
#
loop_
_entity_poly.entity_id
_entity_poly.type
_entity_poly.pdbx_seq_one_letter_code
_entity_poly.pdbx_strand_id
1 'polypeptide(L)' 'MSTTRWNIAVSSEVDQSVRMFLAANGGGRKGDLSRFIEDAVRSYLLEQAVEQAKAASEDMSEAELADLVNEAVQWARGH' A
#
# COMPACT_ATOMS: atom_id res chain seq x y z
N MET A 1 13.97 -12.93 -1.25
CA MET A 1 12.96 -12.38 -0.33
C MET A 1 12.35 -13.54 0.45
N SER A 2 12.25 -13.43 1.78
CA SER A 2 11.59 -14.44 2.62
C SER A 2 10.08 -14.26 2.56
N THR A 3 9.33 -15.33 2.30
CA THR A 3 7.87 -15.30 2.31
C THR A 3 7.35 -15.72 3.69
N THR A 4 6.48 -14.90 4.27
CA THR A 4 5.76 -15.21 5.52
C THR A 4 4.33 -15.62 5.17
N ARG A 5 3.85 -16.74 5.72
CA ARG A 5 2.48 -17.24 5.48
C ARG A 5 1.52 -16.69 6.53
N TRP A 6 0.46 -16.04 6.08
CA TRP A 6 -0.64 -15.59 6.95
C TRP A 6 -1.84 -16.54 6.83
N ASN A 7 -2.52 -16.78 7.96
CA ASN A 7 -3.84 -17.40 7.98
C ASN A 7 -4.83 -16.33 8.47
N ILE A 8 -5.82 -16.01 7.64
CA ILE A 8 -6.79 -14.94 7.91
C ILE A 8 -8.20 -15.49 7.69
N ALA A 9 -9.15 -15.04 8.51
CA ALA A 9 -10.57 -15.26 8.31
C ALA A 9 -11.18 -14.02 7.66
N VAL A 10 -11.94 -14.22 6.58
CA VAL A 10 -12.67 -13.16 5.87
C VAL A 10 -14.11 -13.60 5.66
N SER A 11 -15.03 -12.66 5.43
CA SER A 11 -16.39 -12.99 5.03
C SER A 11 -16.41 -13.74 3.69
N SER A 12 -17.37 -14.64 3.50
CA SER A 12 -17.57 -15.36 2.23
C SER A 12 -17.80 -14.42 1.05
N GLU A 13 -18.48 -13.29 1.28
CA GLU A 13 -18.75 -12.26 0.28
C GLU A 13 -17.46 -11.64 -0.27
N VAL A 14 -16.52 -11.26 0.61
CA VAL A 14 -15.21 -10.72 0.21
C VAL A 14 -14.39 -11.75 -0.55
N ASP A 15 -14.34 -13.01 -0.08
CA ASP A 15 -13.63 -14.08 -0.81
C ASP A 15 -14.21 -14.26 -2.23
N GLN A 16 -15.54 -14.30 -2.36
CA GLN A 16 -16.20 -14.42 -3.65
C GLN A 16 -15.89 -13.22 -4.56
N SER A 17 -16.01 -12.00 -4.02
CA SER A 17 -15.75 -10.75 -4.74
C SER A 17 -14.32 -10.69 -5.28
N VAL A 18 -13.32 -11.01 -4.44
CA VAL A 18 -11.91 -11.02 -4.84
C VAL A 18 -11.65 -12.08 -5.90
N ARG A 19 -12.22 -13.28 -5.76
CA ARG A 19 -12.06 -14.35 -6.78
C ARG A 19 -12.68 -13.97 -8.11
N MET A 20 -13.87 -13.37 -8.12
CA MET A 20 -14.53 -12.89 -9.34
C MET A 20 -13.70 -11.79 -9.99
N PHE A 21 -13.17 -10.85 -9.20
CA PHE A 21 -12.27 -9.80 -9.70
C PHE A 21 -11.00 -10.38 -10.33
N LEU A 22 -10.35 -11.34 -9.68
CA LEU A 22 -9.15 -11.98 -10.21
C LEU A 22 -9.44 -12.76 -11.50
N ALA A 23 -10.56 -13.50 -11.55
CA ALA A 23 -10.97 -14.23 -12.75
C ALA A 23 -11.25 -13.29 -13.94
N ALA A 24 -11.93 -12.17 -13.70
CA ALA A 24 -12.22 -11.17 -14.73
C ALA A 24 -10.95 -10.53 -15.32
N ASN A 25 -9.88 -10.41 -14.52
CA ASN A 25 -8.59 -9.84 -14.94
C ASN A 25 -7.58 -10.89 -15.44
N GLY A 26 -8.04 -12.10 -15.80
CA GLY A 26 -7.18 -13.16 -16.34
C GLY A 26 -6.29 -13.86 -15.29
N GLY A 27 -6.57 -13.65 -14.01
CA GLY A 27 -5.93 -14.31 -12.88
C GLY A 27 -6.64 -15.60 -12.45
N GLY A 28 -6.40 -16.01 -11.21
CA GLY A 28 -6.94 -17.25 -10.62
C GLY A 28 -5.92 -18.39 -10.54
N ARG A 29 -4.64 -18.09 -10.79
CA ARG A 29 -3.53 -19.03 -10.60
C ARG A 29 -3.12 -19.05 -9.13
N LYS A 30 -2.41 -20.11 -8.74
CA LYS A 30 -1.80 -20.22 -7.42
C LYS A 30 -0.91 -19.00 -7.17
N GLY A 31 -1.16 -18.30 -6.07
CA GLY A 31 -0.39 -17.11 -5.67
C GLY A 31 -1.03 -15.77 -6.05
N ASP A 32 -1.99 -15.73 -6.98
CA ASP A 32 -2.64 -14.46 -7.36
C ASP A 32 -3.38 -13.83 -6.19
N LEU A 33 -4.04 -14.64 -5.36
CA LEU A 33 -4.70 -14.14 -4.14
C LEU A 33 -3.69 -13.55 -3.15
N SER A 34 -2.56 -14.23 -2.96
CA SER A 34 -1.51 -13.74 -2.05
C SER A 34 -0.92 -12.42 -2.54
N ARG A 35 -0.64 -12.32 -3.85
CA ARG A 35 -0.15 -11.09 -4.47
C ARG A 35 -1.18 -9.96 -4.38
N PHE A 36 -2.44 -10.25 -4.69
CA PHE A 36 -3.52 -9.26 -4.58
C PHE A 36 -3.63 -8.69 -3.17
N ILE A 37 -3.61 -9.55 -2.15
CA ILE A 37 -3.66 -9.12 -0.75
C ILE A 37 -2.41 -8.32 -0.39
N GLU A 38 -1.21 -8.75 -0.82
CA GLU A 38 0.03 -8.03 -0.56
C GLU A 38 0.00 -6.61 -1.17
N ASP A 39 -0.41 -6.49 -2.43
CA ASP A 39 -0.47 -5.20 -3.13
C ASP A 39 -1.53 -4.29 -2.50
N ALA A 40 -2.70 -4.83 -2.13
CA ALA A 40 -3.76 -4.08 -1.47
C ALA A 40 -3.33 -3.56 -0.09
N VAL A 41 -2.72 -4.42 0.73
CA VAL A 41 -2.23 -4.04 2.06
C VAL A 41 -1.08 -3.02 1.96
N ARG A 42 -0.15 -3.21 1.02
CA ARG A 42 0.95 -2.27 0.78
C ARG A 42 0.43 -0.89 0.38
N SER A 43 -0.54 -0.85 -0.53
CA SER A 43 -1.16 0.40 -0.99
C SER A 43 -1.88 1.10 0.16
N TYR A 44 -2.66 0.36 0.95
CA TYR A 44 -3.34 0.90 2.12
C TYR A 44 -2.37 1.46 3.17
N LEU A 45 -1.30 0.74 3.48
CA LEU A 45 -0.28 1.23 4.42
C LEU A 45 0.43 2.49 3.92
N LEU A 46 0.70 2.57 2.61
CA LEU A 46 1.28 3.77 2.01
C LEU A 46 0.32 4.97 2.12
N GLU A 47 -0.96 4.79 1.79
CA GLU A 47 -1.98 5.83 1.94
C GLU A 47 -2.07 6.32 3.39
N GLN A 48 -2.10 5.40 4.37
CA GLN A 48 -2.09 5.77 5.80
C GLN A 48 -0.83 6.53 6.21
N ALA A 49 0.33 6.18 5.68
CA ALA A 49 1.58 6.89 5.95
C ALA A 49 1.57 8.30 5.35
N VAL A 50 1.03 8.45 4.15
CA VAL A 50 0.87 9.76 3.49
C VAL A 50 -0.08 10.66 4.28
N GLU A 51 -1.22 10.15 4.73
CA GLU A 51 -2.17 10.93 5.53
C GLU A 51 -1.57 11.35 6.87
N GLN A 52 -0.81 10.47 7.54
CA GLN A 52 -0.07 10.84 8.74
C GLN A 52 0.98 11.92 8.48
N ALA A 53 1.72 11.83 7.38
CA ALA A 53 2.72 12.83 7.01
C ALA A 53 2.08 14.20 6.75
N LYS A 54 0.93 14.23 6.05
CA LYS A 54 0.16 15.47 5.83
C LYS A 54 -0.31 16.09 7.15
N ALA A 55 -0.92 15.29 8.02
CA ALA A 55 -1.39 15.76 9.32
C ALA A 55 -0.24 16.31 10.19
N ALA A 56 0.92 15.64 10.20
CA ALA A 56 2.10 16.13 10.91
C ALA A 56 2.70 17.42 10.33
N SER A 57 2.36 17.75 9.09
CA SER A 57 2.86 18.93 8.38
C SER A 57 1.83 20.07 8.31
N GLU A 58 0.65 19.94 8.93
CA GLU A 58 -0.43 20.93 8.84
C GLU A 58 -0.02 22.32 9.35
N ASP A 59 0.80 22.37 10.39
CA ASP A 59 1.26 23.62 11.00
C ASP A 59 2.54 24.20 10.35
N MET A 60 3.08 23.54 9.33
CA MET A 60 4.30 23.99 8.66
C MET A 60 4.01 25.09 7.64
N SER A 61 4.91 26.08 7.54
CA SER A 61 4.85 27.04 6.44
C SER A 61 5.18 26.38 5.10
N GLU A 62 4.75 27.00 3.99
CA GLU A 62 5.02 26.49 2.64
C GLU A 62 6.52 26.33 2.37
N ALA A 63 7.36 27.24 2.89
CA ALA A 63 8.81 27.16 2.75
C ALA A 63 9.38 25.95 3.50
N GLU A 64 8.96 25.73 4.74
CA GLU A 64 9.41 24.59 5.56
C GLU A 64 8.96 23.25 4.95
N LEU A 65 7.75 23.19 4.40
CA LEU A 65 7.24 22.01 3.71
C LEU A 65 8.03 21.74 2.41
N ALA A 66 8.34 22.78 1.63
CA ALA A 66 9.12 22.66 0.40
C ALA A 66 10.55 22.15 0.69
N ASP A 67 11.18 22.66 1.76
CA ASP A 67 12.49 22.21 2.19
C ASP A 67 12.46 20.75 2.64
N LEU A 68 11.47 20.34 3.45
CA LEU A 68 11.27 18.96 3.89
C LEU A 68 11.09 18.00 2.69
N VAL A 69 10.25 18.38 1.71
CA VAL A 69 10.03 17.56 0.50
C VAL A 69 11.31 17.47 -0.32
N ASN A 70 12.04 18.56 -0.49
CA ASN A 70 13.30 18.54 -1.23
C ASN A 70 14.33 17.63 -0.54
N GLU A 71 14.48 17.70 0.78
CA GLU A 71 15.35 16.79 1.55
C GLU A 71 14.97 15.32 1.33
N ALA A 72 13.69 14.98 1.45
CA ALA A 72 13.20 13.62 1.25
C ALA A 72 13.46 13.12 -0.19
N VAL A 73 13.28 13.97 -1.20
CA VAL A 73 13.55 13.63 -2.61
C VAL A 73 15.05 13.42 -2.85
N GLN A 74 15.92 14.26 -2.26
CA GLN A 74 17.37 14.08 -2.37
C GLN A 74 17.81 12.78 -1.71
N TRP A 75 17.30 12.46 -0.52
CA TRP A 75 17.57 11.20 0.15
C TRP A 75 17.17 9.98 -0.70
N ALA A 76 15.96 10.02 -1.29
CA ALA A 76 15.42 8.94 -2.11
C ALA A 76 16.19 8.74 -3.43
N ARG A 77 16.86 9.77 -3.94
CA ARG A 77 17.74 9.68 -5.12
C ARG A 77 19.15 9.17 -4.80
N GLY A 78 19.57 9.29 -3.54
CA GLY A 78 20.89 8.86 -3.05
C GLY A 78 20.94 7.40 -2.58
N HIS A 79 19.80 6.70 -2.55
CA HIS A 79 19.64 5.28 -2.24
C HIS A 79 19.07 4.52 -3.45
#